data_AF-A0A8G1M598-F1
#
_entry.id   AF-A0A8G1M598-F1
#
_cell.length_a   1.000
_cell.length_b   1.000
_cell.length_c   1.000
_cell.angle_alpha   90.00
_cell.angle_beta   90.00
_cell.angle_gamma   90.00
#
_symmetry.space_group_name_H-M   'P 1'
#
loop_
_entity.id
_entity.type
_entity.pdbx_description
1 polymer ?
#
loop_
_entity_poly.entity_id
_entity_poly.type
_entity_poly.pdbx_seq_one_letter_code
_entity_poly.pdbx_strand_id
1 'polypeptide(L)'
;MTAYVETDFLLALAKDSDWLKDRAEEKLEERDVVTSTYSYLEILLIRERHEFDYIKLFSNMLDVVPVETEEERQIVLKAVNYFEDGMTAFDAFHAATAETRGHSILSSDKAYENVDPERLPLEPDTDD
;
A
#
# COMPACT_ATOMS: atom_id res chain seq x y z
N MET A 1 -23.78 1.86 -9.25
CA MET A 1 -22.85 2.96 -9.60
C MET A 1 -21.75 2.89 -8.57
N THR A 2 -20.52 2.68 -9.01
CA THR A 2 -19.37 2.54 -8.12
C THR A 2 -19.05 3.87 -7.46
N ALA A 3 -18.82 3.87 -6.15
CA ALA A 3 -18.39 5.05 -5.40
C ALA A 3 -16.87 5.00 -5.15
N TYR A 4 -16.20 6.14 -5.32
CA TYR A 4 -14.82 6.28 -4.87
C TYR A 4 -14.80 6.55 -3.36
N VAL A 5 -14.01 5.80 -2.60
CA VAL A 5 -13.91 5.93 -1.14
C VAL A 5 -12.50 6.30 -0.71
N GLU A 6 -12.39 7.09 0.36
CA GLU A 6 -11.12 7.53 0.94
C GLU A 6 -10.70 6.66 2.14
N THR A 7 -9.55 6.97 2.72
CA THR A 7 -8.88 6.20 3.78
C THR A 7 -9.73 6.07 5.05
N ASP A 8 -10.57 7.05 5.36
CA ASP A 8 -11.47 6.98 6.52
C ASP A 8 -12.45 5.79 6.43
N PHE A 9 -12.95 5.50 5.23
CA PHE A 9 -13.79 4.34 4.95
C PHE A 9 -13.04 3.03 5.20
N LEU A 10 -11.80 2.92 4.74
CA LEU A 10 -10.96 1.74 4.98
C LEU A 10 -10.64 1.58 6.47
N LEU A 11 -10.34 2.69 7.17
CA LEU A 11 -10.07 2.68 8.60
C LEU A 11 -11.29 2.25 9.43
N ALA A 12 -12.48 2.68 9.01
CA ALA A 12 -13.73 2.26 9.63
C ALA A 12 -13.96 0.74 9.52
N LEU A 13 -13.58 0.14 8.40
CA LEU A 13 -13.67 -1.31 8.20
C LEU A 13 -12.56 -2.09 8.92
N ALA A 14 -11.37 -1.50 9.06
CA ALA A 14 -10.22 -2.16 9.68
C ALA A 14 -10.37 -2.33 11.21
N LYS A 15 -11.21 -1.51 11.87
CA LYS A 15 -11.32 -1.46 13.33
C LYS A 15 -12.70 -1.86 13.82
N ASP A 16 -12.75 -2.90 14.65
CA ASP A 16 -13.99 -3.38 15.28
C ASP A 16 -14.73 -2.34 16.13
N SER A 17 -14.02 -1.34 16.66
CA SER A 17 -14.59 -0.29 17.52
C SER A 17 -14.70 1.07 16.84
N ASP A 18 -14.59 1.15 15.51
CA ASP A 18 -14.76 2.42 14.82
C ASP A 18 -16.24 2.85 14.81
N TRP A 19 -16.50 4.11 15.15
CA TRP A 19 -17.85 4.68 15.19
C TRP A 19 -18.52 4.75 13.80
N LEU A 20 -17.75 4.59 12.73
CA LEU A 20 -18.23 4.53 11.35
C LEU A 20 -18.40 3.10 10.81
N LYS A 21 -17.99 2.06 11.55
CA LYS A 21 -17.96 0.67 11.03
C LYS A 21 -19.30 0.21 10.46
N ASP A 22 -20.36 0.26 11.27
CA ASP A 22 -21.71 -0.17 10.85
C ASP A 22 -22.18 0.59 9.60
N ARG A 23 -21.81 1.88 9.48
CA ARG A 23 -22.16 2.69 8.31
C ARG A 23 -21.35 2.31 7.08
N ALA A 24 -20.06 2.03 7.24
CA ALA A 24 -19.21 1.58 6.14
C ALA A 24 -19.70 0.23 5.60
N GLU A 25 -20.04 -0.71 6.48
CA GLU A 25 -20.61 -2.01 6.14
C GLU A 25 -21.97 -1.87 5.42
N GLU A 26 -22.89 -1.04 5.94
CA GLU A 26 -24.17 -0.75 5.26
C GLU A 26 -23.94 -0.22 3.83
N LYS A 27 -22.94 0.65 3.63
CA LYS A 27 -22.65 1.20 2.30
C LYS A 27 -22.03 0.18 1.34
N LEU A 28 -21.28 -0.81 1.83
CA LEU A 28 -20.79 -1.93 1.02
C LEU A 28 -21.93 -2.83 0.53
N GLU A 29 -22.99 -3.00 1.32
CA GLU A 29 -24.17 -3.75 0.88
C GLU A 29 -24.98 -3.01 -0.18
N GLU A 30 -24.97 -1.68 -0.14
CA GLU A 30 -25.73 -0.84 -1.08
C GLU A 30 -25.02 -0.61 -2.43
N ARG A 31 -23.68 -0.65 -2.45
CA ARG A 31 -22.87 -0.11 -3.56
C ARG A 31 -21.53 -0.81 -3.71
N ASP A 32 -21.12 -0.97 -4.96
CA ASP A 32 -19.72 -1.22 -5.28
C ASP A 32 -18.86 0.01 -4.92
N VAL A 33 -17.64 -0.23 -4.44
CA VAL A 33 -16.68 0.81 -4.09
C VAL A 33 -15.33 0.57 -4.75
N VAL A 34 -14.55 1.63 -4.90
CA VAL A 34 -13.16 1.60 -5.37
C VAL A 34 -12.36 2.67 -4.65
N THR A 35 -11.06 2.46 -4.49
CA THR A 35 -10.14 3.45 -3.92
C THR A 35 -8.84 3.55 -4.73
N SER A 36 -7.91 4.39 -4.28
CA SER A 36 -6.56 4.46 -4.84
C SER A 36 -5.54 3.73 -3.98
N THR A 37 -4.37 3.46 -4.56
CA THR A 37 -3.21 2.96 -3.81
C THR A 37 -2.79 3.92 -2.68
N TYR A 38 -3.11 5.21 -2.79
CA TYR A 38 -2.80 6.20 -1.75
C TYR A 38 -3.54 5.95 -0.44
N SER A 39 -4.76 5.41 -0.49
CA SER A 39 -5.48 5.08 0.74
C SER A 39 -4.82 3.94 1.51
N TYR A 40 -4.28 2.95 0.80
CA TYR A 40 -3.48 1.90 1.42
C TYR A 40 -2.13 2.40 1.95
N LEU A 41 -1.46 3.29 1.20
CA LEU A 41 -0.25 3.97 1.67
C LEU A 41 -0.51 4.76 2.95
N GLU A 42 -1.62 5.51 3.01
CA GLU A 42 -1.97 6.32 4.17
C GLU A 42 -2.25 5.47 5.41
N ILE A 43 -2.84 4.27 5.27
CA ILE A 43 -2.99 3.33 6.39
C ILE A 43 -1.62 2.99 7.00
N LEU A 44 -0.59 2.73 6.18
CA LEU A 44 0.76 2.44 6.67
C LEU A 44 1.44 3.66 7.32
N LEU A 45 0.98 4.89 7.03
CA LEU A 45 1.52 6.12 7.61
C LEU A 45 0.87 6.49 8.95
N ILE A 46 -0.45 6.30 9.07
CA ILE A 46 -1.23 6.72 10.24
C ILE A 46 -1.11 5.71 11.39
N ARG A 47 -0.86 4.44 11.07
CA ARG A 47 -0.90 3.33 12.03
C ARG A 47 0.51 2.88 12.40
N GLU A 48 0.66 2.38 13.62
CA GLU A 48 1.96 1.92 14.08
C GLU A 48 2.36 0.62 13.36
N ARG A 49 3.65 0.48 13.05
CA ARG A 49 4.19 -0.79 12.59
C ARG A 49 3.90 -1.83 13.68
N HIS A 50 3.32 -2.98 13.31
CA HIS A 50 2.81 -4.02 14.21
C HIS A 50 1.45 -3.78 14.90
N GLU A 51 0.73 -2.69 14.62
CA GLU A 51 -0.67 -2.53 15.09
C GLU A 51 -1.58 -3.62 14.48
N PHE A 52 -1.28 -4.05 13.26
CA PHE A 52 -2.00 -5.08 12.53
C PHE A 52 -1.04 -6.08 11.88
N ASP A 53 -1.58 -7.24 11.53
CA ASP A 53 -1.02 -8.07 10.46
C ASP A 53 -1.39 -7.40 9.13
N TYR A 54 -0.55 -6.49 8.64
CA TYR A 54 -0.85 -5.68 7.47
C TYR A 54 -0.98 -6.52 6.20
N ILE A 55 -0.20 -7.58 6.06
CA ILE A 55 -0.31 -8.50 4.91
C ILE A 55 -1.72 -9.09 4.85
N LYS A 56 -2.21 -9.61 5.98
CA LYS A 56 -3.57 -10.17 6.05
C LYS A 56 -4.64 -9.09 5.92
N LEU A 57 -4.46 -7.94 6.58
CA LEU A 57 -5.40 -6.83 6.52
C LEU A 57 -5.57 -6.34 5.09
N PHE A 58 -4.48 -6.07 4.37
CA PHE A 58 -4.52 -5.51 3.03
C PHE A 58 -5.07 -6.53 2.03
N SER A 59 -4.69 -7.80 2.15
CA SER A 59 -5.23 -8.88 1.31
C SER A 59 -6.75 -8.97 1.42
N ASN A 60 -7.29 -9.00 2.65
CA ASN A 60 -8.73 -9.03 2.88
C ASN A 60 -9.42 -7.73 2.46
N MET A 61 -8.79 -6.59 2.74
CA MET A 61 -9.36 -5.28 2.44
C MET A 61 -9.49 -5.07 0.93
N LEU A 62 -8.51 -5.51 0.13
CA LEU A 62 -8.55 -5.41 -1.34
C LEU A 62 -9.68 -6.22 -1.98
N ASP A 63 -10.18 -7.26 -1.31
CA ASP A 63 -11.34 -8.03 -1.79
C ASP A 63 -12.67 -7.28 -1.55
N VAL A 64 -12.68 -6.30 -0.64
CA VAL A 64 -13.88 -5.55 -0.24
C VAL A 64 -13.86 -4.11 -0.77
N VAL A 65 -12.70 -3.47 -0.74
CA VAL A 65 -12.45 -2.11 -1.22
C VAL A 65 -11.31 -2.15 -2.23
N PRO A 66 -11.57 -2.58 -3.47
CA PRO A 66 -10.54 -2.76 -4.47
C PRO A 66 -9.92 -1.42 -4.92
N VAL A 67 -8.74 -1.50 -5.51
CA VAL A 67 -8.19 -0.46 -6.38
C VAL A 67 -8.63 -0.69 -7.83
N GLU A 68 -8.49 0.32 -8.70
CA GLU A 68 -9.09 0.30 -10.04
C GLU A 68 -8.52 -0.78 -10.95
N THR A 69 -7.22 -1.08 -10.83
CA THR A 69 -6.52 -2.01 -11.74
C THR A 69 -5.82 -3.16 -11.01
N GLU A 70 -5.66 -4.29 -11.71
CA GLU A 70 -4.86 -5.40 -11.19
C GLU A 70 -3.39 -5.00 -10.97
N GLU A 71 -2.85 -4.10 -11.79
CA GLU A 71 -1.51 -3.55 -11.59
C GLU A 71 -1.40 -2.85 -10.23
N GLU A 72 -2.35 -1.96 -9.91
CA GLU A 72 -2.39 -1.28 -8.61
C GLU A 72 -2.61 -2.27 -7.46
N ARG A 73 -3.42 -3.32 -7.66
CA ARG A 73 -3.62 -4.37 -6.68
C ARG A 73 -2.31 -5.08 -6.35
N GLN A 74 -1.52 -5.42 -7.36
CA GLN A 74 -0.19 -6.01 -7.19
C GLN A 74 0.78 -5.04 -6.49
N ILE A 75 0.72 -3.74 -6.80
CA ILE A 75 1.54 -2.72 -6.12
C ILE A 75 1.21 -2.70 -4.62
N VAL A 76 -0.06 -2.67 -4.22
CA VAL A 76 -0.45 -2.65 -2.80
C VAL A 76 0.03 -3.90 -2.07
N LEU A 77 -0.14 -5.08 -2.68
CA LEU A 77 0.28 -6.35 -2.09
C LEU A 77 1.80 -6.47 -1.94
N LYS A 78 2.57 -6.02 -2.93
CA LYS A 78 4.04 -6.01 -2.83
C LYS A 78 4.52 -4.97 -1.82
N ALA A 79 3.91 -3.79 -1.83
CA ALA A 79 4.28 -2.71 -0.91
C ALA A 79 4.10 -3.14 0.56
N VAL A 80 3.04 -3.86 0.89
CA VAL A 80 2.87 -4.34 2.28
C VAL A 80 3.92 -5.38 2.67
N ASN A 81 4.39 -6.22 1.74
CA ASN A 81 5.51 -7.12 2.01
C ASN A 81 6.82 -6.34 2.27
N TYR A 82 7.17 -5.39 1.40
CA TYR A 82 8.34 -4.53 1.60
C TYR A 82 8.29 -3.73 2.90
N PHE A 83 7.10 -3.27 3.30
CA PHE A 83 6.91 -2.54 4.56
C PHE A 83 7.16 -3.44 5.79
N GLU A 84 6.65 -4.68 5.77
CA GLU A 84 6.90 -5.66 6.84
C GLU A 84 8.38 -6.06 6.90
N ASP A 85 9.07 -6.08 5.76
CA ASP A 85 10.53 -6.31 5.68
C ASP A 85 11.36 -5.10 6.14
N GLY A 86 10.70 -4.01 6.53
CA GLY A 86 11.30 -2.90 7.29
C GLY A 86 11.36 -1.57 6.56
N MET A 87 11.00 -1.51 5.27
CA MET A 87 11.00 -0.26 4.49
C MET A 87 9.97 0.75 5.03
N THR A 88 10.23 2.04 4.87
CA THR A 88 9.20 3.05 5.16
C THR A 88 8.01 2.85 4.22
N ALA A 89 6.82 3.34 4.61
CA ALA A 89 5.62 3.19 3.79
C ALA A 89 5.82 3.72 2.35
N PHE A 90 6.44 4.89 2.21
CA PHE A 90 6.73 5.45 0.88
C PHE A 90 7.75 4.61 0.10
N ASP A 91 8.85 4.19 0.74
CA ASP A 91 9.88 3.42 0.05
C ASP A 91 9.36 2.06 -0.41
N ALA A 92 8.51 1.43 0.40
CA ALA A 92 7.84 0.19 0.07
C ALA A 92 6.93 0.32 -1.17
N PHE A 93 6.16 1.41 -1.25
CA PHE A 93 5.33 1.69 -2.44
C PHE A 93 6.16 2.03 -3.67
N HIS A 94 7.29 2.72 -3.53
CA HIS A 94 8.22 2.95 -4.62
C HIS A 94 8.84 1.65 -5.14
N ALA A 95 9.32 0.78 -4.24
CA ALA A 95 9.86 -0.54 -4.59
C ALA A 95 8.82 -1.39 -5.33
N ALA A 96 7.62 -1.52 -4.76
CA ALA A 96 6.52 -2.28 -5.35
C ALA A 96 6.09 -1.76 -6.73
N THR A 97 6.05 -0.44 -6.90
CA THR A 97 5.71 0.18 -8.19
C THR A 97 6.77 -0.12 -9.24
N ALA A 98 8.05 0.05 -8.90
CA ALA A 98 9.15 -0.22 -9.80
C ALA A 98 9.18 -1.70 -10.22
N GLU A 99 9.02 -2.61 -9.26
CA GLU A 99 9.00 -4.05 -9.50
C GLU A 99 7.83 -4.44 -10.41
N THR A 100 6.62 -3.96 -10.11
CA THR A 100 5.41 -4.30 -10.87
C THR A 100 5.49 -3.80 -12.31
N ARG A 101 6.14 -2.67 -12.53
CA ARG A 101 6.31 -2.06 -13.86
C ARG A 101 7.58 -2.49 -14.58
N GLY A 102 8.42 -3.32 -13.96
CA GLY A 102 9.69 -3.78 -14.54
C GLY A 102 10.72 -2.67 -14.72
N HIS A 103 10.80 -1.74 -13.77
CA HIS A 103 11.77 -0.64 -13.76
C HIS A 103 12.84 -0.86 -12.69
N SER A 104 14.09 -0.53 -13.03
CA SER A 104 15.15 -0.31 -12.05
C SER A 104 14.91 0.99 -11.28
N ILE A 105 15.44 1.10 -10.06
CA ILE A 105 15.31 2.28 -9.19
C ILE A 105 16.62 3.06 -9.21
N LEU A 106 16.61 4.25 -9.81
CA LEU A 106 17.70 5.21 -9.70
C LEU A 106 17.57 6.00 -8.40
N SER A 107 18.37 5.69 -7.40
CA SER A 107 18.25 6.27 -6.05
C SER A 107 19.58 6.28 -5.29
N SER A 108 19.77 7.29 -4.44
CA SER A 108 20.88 7.34 -3.47
C SER A 108 20.61 6.50 -2.21
N ASP A 109 19.36 6.07 -2.02
CA ASP A 109 19.00 5.28 -0.85
C ASP A 109 19.43 3.82 -1.02
N LYS A 110 20.22 3.33 -0.07
CA LYS A 110 20.73 1.97 -0.03
C LYS A 110 19.72 0.96 0.49
N ALA A 111 18.57 1.42 1.03
CA ALA A 111 17.46 0.54 1.38
C ALA A 111 17.01 -0.32 0.16
N TYR A 112 17.15 0.20 -1.05
CA TYR A 112 16.84 -0.52 -2.29
C TYR A 112 17.90 -1.54 -2.72
N GLU A 113 19.01 -1.73 -2.01
CA GLU A 113 20.03 -2.75 -2.37
C GLU A 113 19.56 -4.19 -2.10
N ASN A 114 18.55 -4.37 -1.24
CA ASN A 114 18.08 -5.69 -0.79
C ASN A 114 16.61 -5.95 -1.18
N VAL A 115 16.11 -5.32 -2.23
CA VAL A 115 14.74 -5.53 -2.77
C VAL A 115 14.80 -6.09 -4.19
N ASP A 116 13.66 -6.49 -4.76
CA ASP A 116 13.63 -7.12 -6.09
C ASP A 116 14.01 -6.17 -7.24
N PRO A 117 13.59 -4.88 -7.27
CA PRO A 117 14.08 -3.94 -8.28
C PRO A 117 15.59 -3.72 -8.17
N GLU A 118 16.29 -3.75 -9.31
CA GLU A 118 17.69 -3.37 -9.37
C GLU A 118 17.84 -1.89 -8.97
N ARG A 119 18.67 -1.63 -7.95
CA ARG A 119 19.09 -0.28 -7.60
C ARG A 119 20.22 0.17 -8.53
N LEU A 120 19.99 1.25 -9.25
CA LEU A 120 21.01 2.02 -9.95
C LEU A 120 21.52 3.12 -9.00
N PRO A 121 22.81 3.13 -8.61
CA PRO A 121 23.37 4.18 -7.75
C PRO A 121 23.19 5.57 -8.36
N LEU A 122 22.76 6.53 -7.54
CA LEU A 122 22.68 7.94 -7.91
C LEU A 122 23.90 8.74 -7.42
N GLU A 123 24.55 8.24 -6.36
CA GLU A 123 25.80 8.77 -5.85
C GLU A 123 26.90 8.71 -6.90
N PRO A 124 27.83 9.69 -6.91
CA PRO A 124 29.00 9.62 -7.77
C PRO A 124 29.85 8.40 -7.41
N ASP A 125 30.56 7.86 -8.40
CA ASP A 125 31.59 6.86 -8.16
C ASP A 125 32.62 7.47 -7.19
N THR A 126 33.08 6.69 -6.22
CA THR A 126 34.03 7.14 -5.18
C THR A 126 35.41 7.55 -5.71
N ASP A 127 35.60 7.57 -7.02
CA ASP A 127 36.85 7.89 -7.73
C ASP A 127 36.89 9.31 -8.35
N ASP A 128 35.87 10.15 -8.14
CA ASP A 128 35.85 11.60 -8.48
C ASP A 128 36.14 12.50 -7.26
#